data_AF-A0A7V9E3E3-F1
#
_entry.id   AF-A0A7V9E3E3-F1
#
_cell.length_a   1.000
_cell.length_b   1.000
_cell.length_c   1.000
_cell.angle_alpha   90.00
_cell.angle_beta   90.00
_cell.angle_gamma   90.00
#
_symmetry.space_group_name_H-M   'P 1'
#
loop_
_entity.id
_entity.type
_entity.pdbx_description
1 polymer ?
#
loop_
_entity_poly.entity_id
_entity_poly.type
_entity_poly.pdbx_seq_one_letter_code
_entity_poly.pdbx_strand_id
1 'polypeptide(L)'
;SLVSAFSLLGTSPELPVCDPDSGEPEPTVEPDPDPDPEPEPGPCAATQIEKSYDIANVGVTSDAALYGEDDSFLYFAIGTHAPLVTHVHTQHSVFIDGNSDGEWDYQLLSTYFTDGGDPTDVPVVIGADRDGNLLPSNEEPFITYLNGAPGSLDTNLKDSSVITMVFPAAAMPMLLNLYPRFAFGVQTIGYFGSVDNLGTTTSADGFPELAEQTMSYNVRNPSLTFTVGEGDDAVPAYLAFSSDGTVIDVTTDLSSYTRDRALGGPKGIMMVHTHNVTGQQVQTIPLPSGIDGVVIA
;
A
#
# COMPACT_ATOMS: atom_id res chain seq x y z
N SER A 1 -17.28 13.40 -7.81
CA SER A 1 -16.42 12.21 -7.88
C SER A 1 -16.15 11.79 -6.45
N LEU A 2 -16.26 10.53 -6.06
CA LEU A 2 -15.83 10.15 -4.71
C LEU A 2 -14.31 9.96 -4.74
N VAL A 3 -13.60 10.38 -3.71
CA VAL A 3 -12.14 10.33 -3.64
C VAL A 3 -11.75 10.01 -2.20
N SER A 4 -10.72 9.20 -2.01
CA SER A 4 -10.18 8.89 -0.70
C SER A 4 -8.84 9.62 -0.54
N ALA A 5 -8.61 10.26 0.60
CA ALA A 5 -7.35 10.98 0.85
C ALA A 5 -6.47 10.25 1.87
N PHE A 6 -5.19 10.16 1.53
CA PHE A 6 -4.17 9.49 2.30
C PHE A 6 -2.98 10.42 2.50
N SER A 7 -2.27 10.25 3.62
CA SER A 7 -0.91 10.77 3.72
C SER A 7 -0.03 9.99 2.76
N LEU A 8 0.54 10.65 1.74
CA LEU A 8 1.56 10.05 0.88
C LEU A 8 2.84 9.88 1.68
N LEU A 9 3.20 8.62 1.94
CA LEU A 9 4.33 8.24 2.78
C LEU A 9 5.45 7.56 2.01
N GLY A 10 5.20 7.02 0.83
CA GLY A 10 6.22 6.38 0.01
C GLY A 10 6.07 6.74 -1.45
N THR A 11 7.19 6.85 -2.15
CA THR A 11 7.26 6.92 -3.62
C THR A 11 8.41 6.03 -4.07
N SER A 12 8.19 5.25 -5.12
CA SER A 12 9.24 4.42 -5.72
C SER A 12 9.41 4.80 -7.20
N PRO A 13 10.66 4.90 -7.70
CA PRO A 13 10.91 5.14 -9.12
C PRO A 13 10.36 3.98 -9.96
N GLU A 14 9.91 4.27 -11.18
CA GLU A 14 9.51 3.21 -12.12
C GLU A 14 10.71 2.28 -12.38
N LEU A 15 10.46 0.97 -12.33
CA LEU A 15 11.45 -0.02 -12.68
C LEU A 15 11.91 0.20 -14.13
N PRO A 16 13.22 0.07 -14.42
CA PRO A 16 13.70 0.20 -15.78
C PRO A 16 13.02 -0.83 -16.68
N VAL A 17 12.75 -0.46 -17.93
CA VAL A 17 12.22 -1.41 -18.91
C VAL A 17 13.35 -2.34 -19.33
N CYS A 18 13.12 -3.65 -19.24
CA CYS A 18 14.11 -4.61 -19.74
C CYS A 18 14.29 -4.38 -21.26
N ASP A 19 15.52 -4.14 -21.70
CA ASP A 19 15.84 -4.03 -23.11
C ASP A 19 16.09 -5.45 -23.67
N PRO A 20 15.15 -6.01 -24.46
CA PRO A 20 15.31 -7.35 -25.02
C PRO A 20 16.50 -7.43 -26.00
N ASP A 21 16.98 -6.28 -26.50
CA ASP A 21 18.13 -6.19 -27.40
C ASP A 21 19.44 -5.85 -26.68
N SER A 22 19.43 -5.66 -25.35
CA SER A 22 20.65 -5.33 -24.59
C SER A 22 21.69 -6.45 -24.55
N GLY A 23 21.35 -7.63 -25.09
CA GLY A 23 22.34 -8.61 -25.52
C GLY A 23 23.28 -9.02 -24.40
N GLU A 24 22.75 -9.38 -23.23
CA GLU A 24 23.48 -10.35 -22.43
C GLU A 24 23.75 -11.55 -23.34
N PRO A 25 25.03 -11.90 -23.58
CA PRO A 25 25.35 -12.92 -24.55
C PRO A 25 24.62 -14.19 -24.14
N GLU A 26 23.83 -14.76 -25.06
CA GLU A 26 23.32 -16.11 -24.86
C GLU A 26 24.51 -16.97 -24.41
N PRO A 27 24.40 -17.69 -23.27
CA PRO A 27 25.46 -18.56 -22.84
C PRO A 27 25.74 -19.48 -24.02
N THR A 28 26.95 -19.38 -24.58
CA THR A 28 27.38 -20.25 -25.67
C THR A 28 27.22 -21.66 -25.15
N VAL A 29 26.24 -22.38 -25.68
CA VAL A 29 25.88 -23.73 -25.28
C VAL A 29 27.08 -24.64 -25.61
N GLU A 30 28.02 -24.74 -24.68
CA GLU A 30 28.88 -25.91 -24.60
C GLU A 30 28.00 -27.04 -24.05
N PRO A 31 27.97 -28.21 -24.70
CA PRO A 31 27.15 -29.32 -24.23
C PRO A 31 27.79 -29.91 -22.96
N ASP A 32 27.39 -29.42 -21.79
CA ASP A 32 27.70 -30.02 -20.48
C ASP A 32 26.42 -30.60 -19.81
N PRO A 33 26.54 -31.65 -18.98
CA PRO A 33 25.44 -32.53 -18.59
C PRO A 33 24.80 -32.20 -17.23
N ASP A 34 24.57 -30.93 -16.92
CA ASP A 34 23.75 -30.53 -15.78
C ASP A 34 22.78 -29.40 -16.20
N PRO A 35 21.50 -29.43 -15.79
CA PRO A 35 20.58 -28.33 -16.06
C PRO A 35 21.08 -27.09 -15.31
N ASP A 36 21.51 -26.06 -16.06
CA ASP A 36 21.87 -24.76 -15.50
C ASP A 36 20.69 -24.18 -14.69
N PRO A 37 20.96 -23.50 -13.56
CA PRO A 37 19.93 -22.78 -12.83
C PRO A 37 19.26 -21.74 -13.74
N GLU A 38 17.93 -21.63 -13.65
CA GLU A 38 17.18 -20.62 -14.39
C GLU A 38 17.73 -19.21 -14.08
N PRO A 39 17.79 -18.30 -15.07
CA PRO A 39 18.32 -16.96 -14.88
C PRO A 39 17.53 -16.23 -13.78
N GLU A 40 18.24 -15.65 -12.81
CA GLU A 40 17.60 -14.81 -11.79
C GLU A 40 16.97 -13.58 -12.45
N PRO A 41 15.68 -13.30 -12.23
CA PRO A 41 15.03 -12.13 -12.81
C PRO A 41 15.74 -10.84 -12.34
N GLY A 42 16.25 -10.07 -13.30
CA GLY A 42 16.90 -8.78 -13.04
C GLY A 42 15.92 -7.70 -12.53
N PRO A 43 16.42 -6.56 -12.04
CA PRO A 43 15.61 -5.49 -11.43
C PRO A 43 14.93 -4.60 -12.48
N CYS A 44 14.32 -5.19 -13.52
CA CYS A 44 13.67 -4.48 -14.61
C CYS A 44 12.28 -5.07 -14.88
N ALA A 45 11.36 -4.26 -15.42
CA ALA A 45 10.04 -4.69 -15.86
C ALA A 45 10.04 -4.90 -17.39
N ALA A 46 9.94 -6.14 -17.84
CA ALA A 46 9.83 -6.55 -19.24
C ALA A 46 8.38 -6.53 -19.77
N THR A 47 7.38 -6.72 -18.91
CA THR A 47 5.97 -6.87 -19.34
C THR A 47 4.99 -5.92 -18.64
N GLN A 48 3.79 -5.79 -19.21
CA GLN A 48 2.70 -5.02 -18.59
C GLN A 48 2.26 -5.63 -17.24
N ILE A 49 2.37 -6.95 -17.09
CA ILE A 49 2.13 -7.62 -15.80
C ILE A 49 3.16 -7.12 -14.79
N GLU A 50 4.41 -6.95 -15.22
CA GLU A 50 5.50 -6.54 -14.35
C GLU A 50 5.39 -5.09 -13.87
N LYS A 51 4.98 -4.20 -14.77
CA LYS A 51 4.64 -2.83 -14.41
C LYS A 51 3.41 -2.73 -13.49
N SER A 52 2.57 -3.75 -13.46
CA SER A 52 1.35 -3.74 -12.64
C SER A 52 1.60 -4.02 -11.16
N TYR A 53 2.79 -4.51 -10.80
CA TYR A 53 3.24 -4.63 -9.41
C TYR A 53 4.37 -3.67 -9.04
N ASP A 54 4.88 -2.89 -10.00
CA ASP A 54 5.84 -1.81 -9.81
C ASP A 54 5.19 -0.68 -9.00
N ILE A 55 5.58 -0.55 -7.74
CA ILE A 55 5.04 0.40 -6.78
C ILE A 55 5.41 1.80 -7.25
N ALA A 56 4.41 2.69 -7.35
CA ALA A 56 4.63 4.10 -7.64
C ALA A 56 4.57 4.94 -6.36
N ASN A 57 3.57 4.67 -5.51
CA ASN A 57 3.32 5.45 -4.32
C ASN A 57 2.58 4.62 -3.26
N VAL A 58 2.79 4.99 -2.01
CA VAL A 58 2.11 4.38 -0.87
C VAL A 58 1.57 5.47 0.03
N GLY A 59 0.28 5.37 0.34
CA GLY A 59 -0.43 6.26 1.24
C GLY A 59 -1.06 5.52 2.41
N VAL A 60 -1.19 6.18 3.55
CA VAL A 60 -1.87 5.62 4.75
C VAL A 60 -2.85 6.63 5.33
N THR A 61 -3.97 6.14 5.81
CA THR A 61 -4.93 6.91 6.62
C THR A 61 -5.63 6.03 7.65
N SER A 62 -6.37 6.66 8.57
CA SER A 62 -7.09 6.02 9.66
C SER A 62 -8.32 6.85 10.01
N ASP A 63 -9.36 6.18 10.52
CA ASP A 63 -10.55 6.83 11.09
C ASP A 63 -10.59 6.77 12.63
N ALA A 64 -9.46 6.43 13.27
CA ALA A 64 -9.33 6.36 14.73
C ALA A 64 -9.64 7.67 15.46
N ALA A 65 -9.40 8.82 14.82
CA ALA A 65 -9.78 10.12 15.38
C ALA A 65 -11.30 10.30 15.50
N LEU A 66 -12.09 9.60 14.68
CA LEU A 66 -13.55 9.71 14.62
C LEU A 66 -14.24 8.65 15.46
N TYR A 67 -13.84 7.39 15.31
CA TYR A 67 -14.52 6.25 15.93
C TYR A 67 -13.84 5.76 17.21
N GLY A 68 -12.68 6.31 17.56
CA GLY A 68 -11.84 5.75 18.61
C GLY A 68 -11.15 4.47 18.14
N GLU A 69 -10.24 3.95 18.96
CA GLU A 69 -9.31 2.92 18.52
C GLU A 69 -9.94 1.55 18.32
N ASP A 70 -10.84 1.18 19.22
CA ASP A 70 -11.47 -0.15 19.26
C ASP A 70 -12.37 -0.40 18.03
N ASP A 71 -12.91 0.68 17.44
CA ASP A 71 -13.84 0.64 16.30
C ASP A 71 -13.21 1.20 15.01
N SER A 72 -11.90 1.45 15.00
CA SER A 72 -11.21 2.07 13.86
C SER A 72 -10.59 1.10 12.88
N PHE A 73 -10.41 1.59 11.66
CA PHE A 73 -9.72 0.93 10.57
C PHE A 73 -8.47 1.70 10.15
N LEU A 74 -7.46 0.93 9.76
CA LEU A 74 -6.30 1.40 9.03
C LEU A 74 -6.50 1.12 7.54
N TYR A 75 -6.13 2.10 6.73
CA TYR A 75 -6.27 2.05 5.28
C TYR A 75 -4.91 2.31 4.65
N PHE A 76 -4.41 1.34 3.89
CA PHE A 76 -3.21 1.48 3.08
C PHE A 76 -3.62 1.57 1.62
N ALA A 77 -3.14 2.58 0.90
CA ALA A 77 -3.28 2.69 -0.55
C ALA A 77 -1.91 2.47 -1.21
N ILE A 78 -1.85 1.57 -2.18
CA ILE A 78 -0.66 1.22 -2.95
C ILE A 78 -0.97 1.54 -4.41
N GLY A 79 -0.41 2.63 -4.92
CA GLY A 79 -0.46 2.96 -6.33
C GLY A 79 0.69 2.30 -7.10
N THR A 80 0.43 1.85 -8.31
CA THR A 80 1.38 1.18 -9.20
C THR A 80 1.60 1.98 -10.48
N HIS A 81 2.73 1.77 -11.16
CA HIS A 81 3.07 2.50 -12.41
C HIS A 81 2.23 2.04 -13.61
N ALA A 82 1.63 0.85 -13.55
CA ALA A 82 0.61 0.41 -14.51
C ALA A 82 -0.61 -0.21 -13.83
N PRO A 83 -1.78 -0.19 -14.51
CA PRO A 83 -2.95 -0.90 -14.03
C PRO A 83 -2.72 -2.41 -13.89
N LEU A 84 -3.38 -3.01 -12.88
CA LEU A 84 -3.47 -4.45 -12.70
C LEU A 84 -4.12 -5.10 -13.91
N VAL A 85 -3.31 -5.90 -14.61
CA VAL A 85 -3.75 -6.70 -15.77
C VAL A 85 -4.46 -7.96 -15.30
N THR A 86 -3.96 -8.55 -14.21
CA THR A 86 -4.44 -9.82 -13.66
C THR A 86 -4.07 -9.87 -12.19
N HIS A 87 -5.04 -10.24 -11.36
CA HIS A 87 -4.88 -10.25 -9.92
C HIS A 87 -4.21 -11.56 -9.44
N VAL A 88 -4.48 -12.70 -10.08
CA VAL A 88 -3.93 -14.02 -9.67
C VAL A 88 -2.39 -14.14 -9.75
N HIS A 89 -1.72 -13.16 -10.37
CA HIS A 89 -0.27 -13.17 -10.57
C HIS A 89 0.46 -12.13 -9.71
N THR A 90 -0.23 -11.39 -8.85
CA THR A 90 0.39 -10.39 -7.99
C THR A 90 -0.09 -10.53 -6.55
N GLN A 91 0.85 -10.36 -5.64
CA GLN A 91 0.61 -10.32 -4.21
C GLN A 91 1.25 -9.08 -3.62
N HIS A 92 0.46 -8.27 -2.94
CA HIS A 92 0.86 -7.06 -2.26
C HIS A 92 0.84 -7.33 -0.76
N SER A 93 1.89 -6.92 -0.07
CA SER A 93 2.06 -7.07 1.36
C SER A 93 2.42 -5.75 2.02
N VAL A 94 1.86 -5.49 3.19
CA VAL A 94 2.28 -4.40 4.08
C VAL A 94 2.83 -5.02 5.36
N PHE A 95 4.11 -4.82 5.63
CA PHE A 95 4.79 -5.28 6.84
C PHE A 95 4.83 -4.13 7.84
N ILE A 96 4.36 -4.36 9.07
CA ILE A 96 4.16 -3.34 10.09
C ILE A 96 4.96 -3.71 11.34
N ASP A 97 5.89 -2.84 11.73
CA ASP A 97 6.57 -2.87 13.03
C ASP A 97 5.82 -1.93 13.98
N GLY A 98 5.06 -2.53 14.87
CA GLY A 98 4.24 -1.87 15.85
C GLY A 98 4.99 -1.49 17.12
N ASN A 99 6.17 -2.04 17.40
CA ASN A 99 6.92 -1.78 18.64
C ASN A 99 8.20 -0.95 18.47
N SER A 100 8.57 -0.65 17.21
CA SER A 100 9.78 0.06 16.80
C SER A 100 11.08 -0.65 17.17
N ASP A 101 11.11 -1.99 17.20
CA ASP A 101 12.32 -2.78 17.40
C ASP A 101 13.08 -3.10 16.09
N GLY A 102 12.49 -2.75 14.93
CA GLY A 102 13.06 -2.96 13.61
C GLY A 102 12.65 -4.26 12.94
N GLU A 103 11.94 -5.15 13.65
CA GLU A 103 11.30 -6.33 13.09
C GLU A 103 9.80 -6.05 12.89
N TRP A 104 9.23 -6.53 11.78
CA TRP A 104 7.79 -6.40 11.60
C TRP A 104 7.04 -7.36 12.54
N ASP A 105 5.98 -6.86 13.18
CA ASP A 105 5.08 -7.61 14.07
C ASP A 105 3.88 -8.17 13.31
N TYR A 106 3.40 -7.45 12.30
CA TYR A 106 2.19 -7.77 11.53
C TYR A 106 2.43 -7.69 10.03
N GLN A 107 1.67 -8.49 9.27
CA GLN A 107 1.59 -8.43 7.82
C GLN A 107 0.13 -8.32 7.39
N LEU A 108 -0.18 -7.33 6.54
CA LEU A 108 -1.40 -7.35 5.73
C LEU A 108 -1.05 -7.92 4.36
N LEU A 109 -1.85 -8.86 3.88
CA LEU A 109 -1.58 -9.62 2.68
C LEU A 109 -2.79 -9.60 1.75
N SER A 110 -2.59 -9.20 0.48
CA SER A 110 -3.58 -9.49 -0.56
C SER A 110 -3.47 -10.94 -1.00
N THR A 111 -4.58 -11.68 -0.99
CA THR A 111 -4.63 -13.06 -1.46
C THR A 111 -5.97 -13.36 -2.15
N TYR A 112 -6.15 -14.60 -2.59
CA TYR A 112 -7.32 -15.07 -3.29
C TYR A 112 -7.85 -16.34 -2.64
N PHE A 113 -9.16 -16.42 -2.47
CA PHE A 113 -9.80 -17.71 -2.21
C PHE A 113 -10.14 -18.37 -3.53
N THR A 114 -9.48 -19.50 -3.80
CA THR A 114 -9.77 -20.31 -4.97
C THR A 114 -10.95 -21.21 -4.68
N ASP A 115 -12.05 -21.05 -5.43
CA ASP A 115 -13.19 -21.97 -5.37
C ASP A 115 -12.99 -23.13 -6.35
N GLY A 116 -11.93 -23.92 -6.15
CA GLY A 116 -11.74 -25.19 -6.87
C GLY A 116 -11.60 -25.08 -8.40
N GLY A 117 -11.20 -23.93 -8.93
CA GLY A 117 -10.96 -23.70 -10.36
C GLY A 117 -11.96 -22.77 -11.06
N ASP A 118 -12.87 -22.12 -10.33
CA ASP A 118 -13.73 -21.05 -10.88
C ASP A 118 -12.91 -19.76 -11.09
N PRO A 119 -12.97 -19.12 -12.29
CA PRO A 119 -12.32 -17.83 -12.55
C PRO A 119 -12.88 -16.63 -11.77
N THR A 120 -13.86 -16.80 -10.87
CA THR A 120 -14.36 -15.75 -9.96
C THR A 120 -13.64 -15.68 -8.63
N ASP A 121 -12.34 -16.00 -8.60
CA ASP A 121 -11.49 -15.85 -7.42
C ASP A 121 -11.73 -14.49 -6.75
N VAL A 122 -12.02 -14.53 -5.45
CA VAL A 122 -12.34 -13.33 -4.69
C VAL A 122 -11.04 -12.74 -4.13
N PRO A 123 -10.65 -11.52 -4.56
CA PRO A 123 -9.49 -10.83 -4.01
C PRO A 123 -9.80 -10.36 -2.60
N VAL A 124 -8.99 -10.78 -1.63
CA VAL A 124 -9.17 -10.45 -0.21
C VAL A 124 -7.91 -9.89 0.41
N VAL A 125 -8.08 -9.22 1.53
CA VAL A 125 -7.02 -8.82 2.46
C VAL A 125 -7.18 -9.64 3.72
N ILE A 126 -6.08 -10.23 4.16
CA ILE A 126 -5.96 -10.89 5.46
C ILE A 126 -4.82 -10.26 6.26
N GLY A 127 -4.91 -10.33 7.58
CA GLY A 127 -3.83 -9.93 8.48
C GLY A 127 -3.25 -11.15 9.20
N ALA A 128 -1.94 -11.16 9.41
CA ALA A 128 -1.24 -12.17 10.19
C ALA A 128 -0.18 -11.53 11.09
N ASP A 129 0.18 -12.20 12.17
CA ASP A 129 1.38 -11.88 12.96
C ASP A 129 2.66 -12.50 12.35
N ARG A 130 3.82 -12.21 12.95
CA ARG A 130 5.13 -12.73 12.52
C ARG A 130 5.24 -14.26 12.54
N ASP A 131 4.46 -14.92 13.39
CA ASP A 131 4.39 -16.38 13.47
C ASP A 131 3.41 -16.98 12.43
N GLY A 132 2.73 -16.14 11.64
CA GLY A 132 1.77 -16.54 10.62
C GLY A 132 0.38 -16.85 11.16
N ASN A 133 0.07 -16.51 12.42
CA ASN A 133 -1.27 -16.64 12.95
C ASN A 133 -2.15 -15.53 12.39
N LEU A 134 -3.31 -15.89 11.86
CA LEU A 134 -4.26 -14.91 11.34
C LEU A 134 -4.81 -14.00 12.46
N LEU A 135 -5.10 -12.75 12.11
CA LEU A 135 -5.58 -11.73 13.03
C LEU A 135 -7.08 -11.45 12.84
N PRO A 136 -7.83 -11.18 13.93
CA PRO A 136 -7.42 -11.36 15.33
C PRO A 136 -7.31 -12.85 15.68
N SER A 137 -6.39 -13.21 16.57
CA SER A 137 -6.02 -14.60 16.86
C SER A 137 -6.99 -15.36 17.77
N ASN A 138 -7.97 -14.68 18.35
CA ASN A 138 -8.82 -15.18 19.44
C ASN A 138 -10.23 -15.64 19.04
N GLU A 139 -10.70 -15.32 17.83
CA GLU A 139 -12.09 -15.59 17.41
C GLU A 139 -12.16 -16.10 15.97
N GLU A 140 -12.39 -15.18 15.04
CA GLU A 140 -12.46 -15.41 13.61
C GLU A 140 -11.52 -14.41 12.93
N PRO A 141 -10.65 -14.86 12.01
CA PRO A 141 -9.75 -13.95 11.34
C PRO A 141 -10.55 -12.93 10.54
N PHE A 142 -10.14 -11.67 10.62
CA PHE A 142 -10.75 -10.62 9.83
C PHE A 142 -10.30 -10.78 8.39
N ILE A 143 -11.27 -10.95 7.50
CA ILE A 143 -11.05 -11.06 6.07
C ILE A 143 -11.99 -10.06 5.40
N THR A 144 -11.44 -9.25 4.51
CA THR A 144 -12.21 -8.26 3.75
C THR A 144 -11.82 -8.29 2.28
N TYR A 145 -12.63 -7.69 1.42
CA TYR A 145 -12.30 -7.59 0.01
C TYR A 145 -11.11 -6.63 -0.21
N LEU A 146 -10.25 -6.95 -1.16
CA LEU A 146 -9.29 -5.98 -1.70
C LEU A 146 -10.06 -4.85 -2.37
N ASN A 147 -9.66 -3.60 -2.15
CA ASN A 147 -10.45 -2.42 -2.51
C ASN A 147 -11.83 -2.34 -1.81
N GLY A 148 -12.02 -3.08 -0.72
CA GLY A 148 -13.27 -3.13 0.04
C GLY A 148 -13.43 -2.07 1.12
N ALA A 149 -12.65 -0.97 1.12
CA ALA A 149 -12.83 0.08 2.12
C ALA A 149 -14.23 0.72 1.98
N PRO A 150 -14.88 1.14 3.08
CA PRO A 150 -16.25 1.66 3.05
C PRO A 150 -16.38 2.82 2.06
N GLY A 151 -17.18 2.65 1.01
CA GLY A 151 -17.36 3.64 -0.05
C GLY A 151 -17.45 3.04 -1.45
N SER A 152 -17.40 3.91 -2.46
CA SER A 152 -17.46 3.53 -3.88
C SER A 152 -16.06 3.39 -4.50
N LEU A 153 -15.05 2.96 -3.73
CA LEU A 153 -13.77 2.57 -4.32
C LEU A 153 -14.04 1.57 -5.43
N ASP A 154 -13.33 1.72 -6.54
CA ASP A 154 -13.56 0.85 -7.67
C ASP A 154 -13.15 -0.58 -7.27
N THR A 155 -14.17 -1.40 -7.04
CA THR A 155 -14.01 -2.82 -6.76
C THR A 155 -13.56 -3.57 -8.00
N ASN A 156 -13.58 -2.94 -9.18
CA ASN A 156 -12.94 -3.47 -10.36
C ASN A 156 -11.42 -3.29 -10.23
N LEU A 157 -10.77 -4.33 -9.71
CA LEU A 157 -9.30 -4.40 -9.72
C LEU A 157 -8.74 -4.42 -11.14
N LYS A 158 -9.49 -4.90 -12.14
CA LYS A 158 -9.03 -4.89 -13.53
C LYS A 158 -9.02 -3.46 -14.02
N ASP A 159 -7.89 -3.05 -14.60
CA ASP A 159 -7.64 -1.68 -15.03
C ASP A 159 -7.45 -0.68 -13.88
N SER A 160 -7.29 -1.13 -12.63
CA SER A 160 -6.89 -0.27 -11.51
C SER A 160 -5.38 -0.23 -11.31
N SER A 161 -4.78 0.95 -11.27
CA SER A 161 -3.39 1.18 -10.84
C SER A 161 -3.29 1.50 -9.35
N VAL A 162 -4.33 1.16 -8.58
CA VAL A 162 -4.37 1.38 -7.13
C VAL A 162 -5.06 0.23 -6.42
N ILE A 163 -4.45 -0.14 -5.31
CA ILE A 163 -4.91 -1.15 -4.39
C ILE A 163 -5.10 -0.50 -3.04
N THR A 164 -6.20 -0.81 -2.37
CA THR A 164 -6.44 -0.38 -1.01
C THR A 164 -6.66 -1.61 -0.13
N MET A 165 -5.92 -1.64 0.98
CA MET A 165 -6.04 -2.64 2.03
C MET A 165 -6.62 -1.98 3.26
N VAL A 166 -7.71 -2.55 3.77
CA VAL A 166 -8.39 -2.08 4.96
C VAL A 166 -8.30 -3.15 6.04
N PHE A 167 -7.94 -2.75 7.26
CA PHE A 167 -7.84 -3.69 8.37
C PHE A 167 -8.20 -3.02 9.71
N PRO A 168 -8.95 -3.70 10.61
CA PRO A 168 -9.28 -3.14 11.91
C PRO A 168 -8.01 -2.87 12.72
N ALA A 169 -7.88 -1.68 13.28
CA ALA A 169 -6.74 -1.35 14.13
C ALA A 169 -6.75 -2.20 15.42
N ALA A 170 -7.94 -2.54 15.92
CA ALA A 170 -8.14 -3.40 17.10
C ALA A 170 -7.58 -4.82 16.95
N ALA A 171 -7.45 -5.31 15.71
CA ALA A 171 -6.85 -6.62 15.45
C ALA A 171 -5.31 -6.60 15.59
N MET A 172 -4.69 -5.42 15.70
CA MET A 172 -3.25 -5.21 15.87
C MET A 172 -2.99 -4.46 17.20
N PRO A 173 -3.13 -5.14 18.35
CA PRO A 173 -3.21 -4.48 19.66
C PRO A 173 -1.98 -3.66 20.06
N MET A 174 -0.81 -3.93 19.48
CA MET A 174 0.42 -3.17 19.73
C MET A 174 0.32 -1.73 19.20
N LEU A 175 -0.41 -1.54 18.09
CA LEU A 175 -0.62 -0.24 17.44
C LEU A 175 -1.51 0.70 18.26
N LEU A 176 -2.37 0.17 19.11
CA LEU A 176 -3.32 0.95 19.89
C LEU A 176 -2.82 1.21 21.32
N ASN A 177 -2.36 0.17 22.01
CA ASN A 177 -2.18 0.25 23.46
C ASN A 177 -0.80 0.76 23.89
N LEU A 178 0.23 0.43 23.11
CA LEU A 178 1.63 0.64 23.52
C LEU A 178 2.31 1.70 22.67
N TYR A 179 2.07 1.67 21.36
CA TYR A 179 2.80 2.47 20.39
C TYR A 179 1.83 2.98 19.31
N PRO A 180 1.24 4.18 19.48
CA PRO A 180 0.32 4.74 18.49
C PRO A 180 1.00 5.06 17.15
N ARG A 181 2.32 4.94 17.08
CA ARG A 181 3.14 5.13 15.88
C ARG A 181 3.86 3.84 15.56
N PHE A 182 3.77 3.44 14.29
CA PHE A 182 4.41 2.26 13.75
C PHE A 182 5.29 2.59 12.55
N ALA A 183 6.29 1.77 12.32
CA ALA A 183 7.03 1.74 11.07
C ALA A 183 6.40 0.69 10.14
N PHE A 184 6.52 0.88 8.83
CA PHE A 184 6.03 -0.11 7.88
C PHE A 184 6.77 -0.05 6.54
N GLY A 185 6.70 -1.15 5.81
CA GLY A 185 7.17 -1.28 4.44
C GLY A 185 6.13 -1.98 3.58
N VAL A 186 6.22 -1.80 2.27
CA VAL A 186 5.36 -2.46 1.28
C VAL A 186 6.22 -3.27 0.35
N GLN A 187 5.76 -4.49 0.07
CA GLN A 187 6.38 -5.38 -0.90
C GLN A 187 5.30 -5.85 -1.87
N THR A 188 5.63 -5.88 -3.16
CA THR A 188 4.82 -6.60 -4.13
C THR A 188 5.64 -7.71 -4.76
N ILE A 189 5.04 -8.89 -4.83
CA ILE A 189 5.61 -10.09 -5.45
C ILE A 189 4.78 -10.42 -6.68
N GLY A 190 5.45 -10.52 -7.83
CA GLY A 190 4.89 -11.03 -9.07
C GLY A 190 5.03 -12.55 -9.18
N TYR A 191 4.21 -13.17 -10.04
CA TYR A 191 4.15 -14.62 -10.25
C TYR A 191 5.50 -15.28 -10.59
N PHE A 192 6.40 -14.53 -11.23
CA PHE A 192 7.73 -15.02 -11.61
C PHE A 192 8.80 -14.74 -10.52
N GLY A 193 8.39 -14.46 -9.28
CA GLY A 193 9.30 -14.22 -8.16
C GLY A 193 9.96 -12.84 -8.17
N SER A 194 9.65 -12.00 -9.15
CA SER A 194 10.01 -10.58 -9.17
C SER A 194 9.44 -9.86 -7.95
N VAL A 195 10.29 -9.13 -7.25
CA VAL A 195 9.91 -8.39 -6.04
C VAL A 195 10.18 -6.91 -6.25
N ASP A 196 9.17 -6.08 -6.01
CA ASP A 196 9.37 -4.65 -5.80
C ASP A 196 9.11 -4.30 -4.33
N ASN A 197 9.98 -3.45 -3.77
CA ASN A 197 10.11 -3.22 -2.34
C ASN A 197 10.18 -1.71 -2.06
N LEU A 198 9.32 -1.23 -1.18
CA LEU A 198 9.35 0.14 -0.68
C LEU A 198 9.33 0.13 0.85
N GLY A 199 10.48 0.38 1.46
CA GLY A 199 10.64 0.30 2.92
C GLY A 199 10.88 -1.13 3.44
N THR A 200 11.07 -2.10 2.55
CA THR A 200 11.39 -3.49 2.88
C THR A 200 12.73 -3.92 2.26
N THR A 201 13.27 -5.03 2.75
CA THR A 201 14.38 -5.79 2.17
C THR A 201 14.05 -7.27 2.25
N THR A 202 14.79 -8.10 1.53
CA THR A 202 14.76 -9.56 1.70
C THR A 202 15.99 -9.98 2.52
N SER A 203 15.79 -10.76 3.58
CA SER A 203 16.86 -11.30 4.41
C SER A 203 17.62 -12.41 3.68
N ALA A 204 18.76 -12.84 4.25
CA ALA A 204 19.55 -13.94 3.69
C ALA A 204 18.77 -15.27 3.62
N ASP A 205 17.76 -15.44 4.47
CA ASP A 205 16.90 -16.62 4.52
C ASP A 205 15.68 -16.50 3.57
N GLY A 206 15.61 -15.41 2.79
CA GLY A 206 14.53 -15.18 1.82
C GLY A 206 13.26 -14.59 2.40
N PHE A 207 13.26 -14.21 3.69
CA PHE A 207 12.09 -13.61 4.34
C PHE A 207 12.09 -12.08 4.18
N PRO A 208 10.91 -11.46 4.02
CA PRO A 208 10.80 -10.02 4.02
C PRO A 208 11.13 -9.44 5.40
N GLU A 209 11.90 -8.37 5.42
CA GLU A 209 12.22 -7.58 6.60
C GLU A 209 12.01 -6.09 6.32
N LEU A 210 11.92 -5.31 7.39
CA LEU A 210 11.90 -3.85 7.26
C LEU A 210 13.30 -3.32 6.95
N ALA A 211 13.36 -2.35 6.05
CA ALA A 211 14.62 -1.68 5.71
C ALA A 211 14.78 -0.35 6.47
N GLU A 212 15.97 0.24 6.43
CA GLU A 212 16.21 1.55 7.07
C GLU A 212 15.31 2.65 6.51
N GLN A 213 14.93 2.54 5.23
CA GLN A 213 14.03 3.44 4.52
C GLN A 213 12.53 3.15 4.72
N THR A 214 12.16 2.54 5.84
CA THR A 214 10.75 2.34 6.23
C THR A 214 9.96 3.65 6.19
N MET A 215 8.65 3.50 6.03
CA MET A 215 7.68 4.56 6.24
C MET A 215 7.23 4.52 7.69
N SER A 216 6.59 5.58 8.17
CA SER A 216 5.97 5.56 9.51
C SER A 216 4.67 6.33 9.51
N TYR A 217 3.76 5.92 10.40
CA TYR A 217 2.44 6.53 10.55
C TYR A 217 2.04 6.53 12.02
N ASN A 218 1.27 7.52 12.45
CA ASN A 218 0.71 7.58 13.80
C ASN A 218 -0.82 7.55 13.72
N VAL A 219 -1.42 6.49 14.27
CA VAL A 219 -2.85 6.22 14.23
C VAL A 219 -3.65 7.30 14.95
N ARG A 220 -3.16 7.76 16.11
CA ARG A 220 -3.85 8.76 16.95
C ARG A 220 -3.61 10.19 16.50
N ASN A 221 -2.42 10.47 15.98
CA ASN A 221 -1.97 11.81 15.60
C ASN A 221 -1.36 11.75 14.20
N PRO A 222 -2.16 11.47 13.16
CA PRO A 222 -1.65 11.38 11.80
C PRO A 222 -1.03 12.71 11.38
N SER A 223 -0.06 12.65 10.47
CA SER A 223 0.60 13.85 9.96
C SER A 223 -0.35 14.77 9.20
N LEU A 224 -1.35 14.19 8.53
CA LEU A 224 -2.40 14.91 7.83
C LEU A 224 -3.75 14.40 8.31
N THR A 225 -4.66 15.34 8.60
CA THR A 225 -6.08 15.09 8.77
C THR A 225 -6.85 15.85 7.70
N PHE A 226 -7.96 15.27 7.26
CA PHE A 226 -8.76 15.77 6.15
C PHE A 226 -10.16 16.05 6.66
N THR A 227 -10.67 17.24 6.36
CA THR A 227 -12.04 17.66 6.70
C THR A 227 -12.74 18.17 5.44
N VAL A 228 -14.01 17.77 5.25
CA VAL A 228 -14.81 18.13 4.07
C VAL A 228 -15.99 18.97 4.50
N GLY A 229 -16.02 20.24 4.09
CA GLY A 229 -17.10 21.17 4.45
C GLY A 229 -17.10 21.60 5.92
N GLU A 230 -18.02 22.51 6.26
CA GLU A 230 -18.19 22.99 7.65
C GLU A 230 -18.99 21.97 8.48
N GLY A 231 -18.29 21.09 9.18
CA GLY A 231 -18.83 20.40 10.37
C GLY A 231 -19.20 18.93 10.25
N ASP A 232 -18.89 18.25 9.14
CA ASP A 232 -19.01 16.80 9.06
C ASP A 232 -17.63 16.13 9.25
N ASP A 233 -17.56 15.24 10.24
CA ASP A 233 -16.45 14.34 10.51
C ASP A 233 -16.31 13.36 9.34
N ALA A 234 -15.67 13.80 8.27
CA ALA A 234 -15.46 12.98 7.08
C ALA A 234 -14.46 11.86 7.40
N VAL A 235 -14.87 10.61 7.21
CA VAL A 235 -13.96 9.45 7.23
C VAL A 235 -12.88 9.72 6.18
N PRO A 236 -11.58 9.81 6.55
CA PRO A 236 -10.53 10.23 5.61
C PRO A 236 -10.42 9.37 4.33
N ALA A 237 -10.81 8.09 4.44
CA ALA A 237 -10.91 7.15 3.33
C ALA A 237 -12.15 7.37 2.43
N TYR A 238 -12.98 8.38 2.72
CA TYR A 238 -14.21 8.69 2.01
C TYR A 238 -14.45 10.20 1.97
N LEU A 239 -13.94 10.87 0.93
CA LEU A 239 -14.25 12.27 0.63
C LEU A 239 -15.15 12.31 -0.59
N ALA A 240 -16.42 12.66 -0.37
CA ALA A 240 -17.35 12.84 -1.46
C ALA A 240 -17.19 14.23 -2.09
N PHE A 241 -16.64 14.32 -3.31
CA PHE A 241 -16.70 15.57 -4.06
C PHE A 241 -18.04 15.69 -4.76
N SER A 242 -18.79 16.72 -4.41
CA SER A 242 -19.84 17.27 -5.26
C SER A 242 -19.20 18.03 -6.42
N SER A 243 -19.90 18.09 -7.55
CA SER A 243 -19.39 18.69 -8.81
C SER A 243 -19.28 20.23 -8.76
N ASP A 244 -19.39 20.84 -7.60
CA ASP A 244 -19.61 22.27 -7.38
C ASP A 244 -18.52 22.96 -6.52
N GLY A 245 -17.32 22.38 -6.46
CA GLY A 245 -16.15 23.01 -5.81
C GLY A 245 -16.05 22.68 -4.32
N THR A 246 -16.22 21.40 -3.97
CA THR A 246 -15.95 20.90 -2.62
C THR A 246 -14.54 21.28 -2.19
N VAL A 247 -14.43 21.95 -1.05
CA VAL A 247 -13.15 22.28 -0.42
C VAL A 247 -12.80 21.17 0.56
N ILE A 248 -11.61 20.58 0.38
CA ILE A 248 -10.96 19.76 1.41
C ILE A 248 -9.99 20.65 2.16
N ASP A 249 -10.23 20.77 3.46
CA ASP A 249 -9.27 21.35 4.39
C ASP A 249 -8.33 20.26 4.87
N VAL A 250 -7.04 20.51 4.72
CA VAL A 250 -5.97 19.62 5.16
C VAL A 250 -5.27 20.26 6.35
N THR A 251 -5.37 19.63 7.51
CA THR A 251 -4.67 20.05 8.72
C THR A 251 -3.42 19.20 8.90
N THR A 252 -2.29 19.86 9.17
CA THR A 252 -1.00 19.20 9.35
C THR A 252 -0.63 19.16 10.84
N ASP A 253 -0.32 18.00 11.39
CA ASP A 253 0.44 17.92 12.65
C ASP A 253 1.93 18.04 12.30
N LEU A 254 2.52 19.22 12.55
CA LEU A 254 3.90 19.49 12.17
C LEU A 254 4.90 18.53 12.81
N SER A 255 4.66 18.07 14.03
CA SER A 255 5.56 17.17 14.76
C SER A 255 5.53 15.75 14.20
N SER A 256 4.34 15.30 13.78
CA SER A 256 4.09 14.00 13.15
C SER A 256 4.59 14.03 11.70
N TYR A 257 4.28 15.08 10.94
CA TYR A 257 4.75 15.30 9.58
C TYR A 257 6.28 15.39 9.49
N THR A 258 6.95 16.10 10.41
CA THR A 258 8.42 16.16 10.44
C THR A 258 9.04 14.79 10.68
N ARG A 259 8.43 13.96 11.54
CA ARG A 259 8.88 12.58 11.79
C ARG A 259 8.64 11.68 10.59
N ASP A 260 7.46 11.73 10.00
CA ASP A 260 7.14 10.99 8.78
C ASP A 260 8.10 11.38 7.65
N ARG A 261 8.45 12.66 7.52
CA ARG A 261 9.43 13.17 6.54
C ARG A 261 10.87 12.78 6.80
N ALA A 262 11.25 12.50 8.04
CA ALA A 262 12.60 12.06 8.37
C ALA A 262 12.90 10.67 7.79
N LEU A 263 11.85 9.90 7.48
CA LEU A 263 11.92 8.53 6.99
C LEU A 263 11.30 8.45 5.58
N GLY A 264 12.09 8.08 4.57
CA GLY A 264 11.61 7.91 3.18
C GLY A 264 11.43 9.21 2.38
N GLY A 265 11.02 9.05 1.11
CA GLY A 265 11.02 10.09 0.06
C GLY A 265 9.96 11.21 0.19
N PRO A 266 9.65 11.92 -0.90
CA PRO A 266 8.66 13.00 -0.94
C PRO A 266 7.35 12.65 -0.25
N LYS A 267 6.84 13.58 0.58
CA LYS A 267 5.55 13.45 1.28
C LYS A 267 4.53 14.41 0.72
N GLY A 268 3.26 14.10 0.92
CA GLY A 268 2.16 14.92 0.45
C GLY A 268 0.82 14.25 0.67
N ILE A 269 -0.11 14.55 -0.20
CA ILE A 269 -1.44 13.96 -0.21
C ILE A 269 -1.51 12.99 -1.37
N MET A 270 -1.99 11.78 -1.11
CA MET A 270 -2.38 10.82 -2.13
C MET A 270 -3.90 10.78 -2.20
N MET A 271 -4.46 11.16 -3.33
CA MET A 271 -5.88 11.10 -3.61
C MET A 271 -6.16 9.90 -4.51
N VAL A 272 -7.06 9.02 -4.07
CA VAL A 272 -7.50 7.84 -4.81
C VAL A 272 -8.89 8.11 -5.36
N HIS A 273 -9.02 8.15 -6.68
CA HIS A 273 -10.26 8.54 -7.36
C HIS A 273 -11.15 7.34 -7.65
N THR A 274 -12.45 7.47 -7.33
CA THR A 274 -13.46 6.49 -7.72
C THR A 274 -13.88 6.74 -9.18
N HIS A 275 -14.10 5.66 -9.94
CA HIS A 275 -14.61 5.68 -11.32
C HIS A 275 -13.67 6.17 -12.43
N ASN A 276 -12.40 5.74 -12.38
CA ASN A 276 -11.53 5.43 -13.52
C ASN A 276 -11.72 6.28 -14.79
N VAL A 277 -11.03 7.41 -14.87
CA VAL A 277 -10.34 7.69 -16.12
C VAL A 277 -9.04 6.89 -16.07
N THR A 278 -8.83 5.95 -17.01
CA THR A 278 -7.58 5.20 -17.13
C THR A 278 -6.39 6.17 -17.05
N GLY A 279 -5.49 5.94 -16.11
CA GLY A 279 -4.32 6.79 -15.85
C GLY A 279 -4.54 7.98 -14.89
N GLN A 280 -5.70 8.10 -14.23
CA GLN A 280 -5.98 9.16 -13.23
C GLN A 280 -6.49 8.61 -11.88
N GLN A 281 -6.27 7.32 -11.60
CA GLN A 281 -6.75 6.68 -10.37
C GLN A 281 -6.04 7.18 -9.11
N VAL A 282 -4.78 7.60 -9.26
CA VAL A 282 -4.01 8.21 -8.18
C VAL A 282 -3.57 9.60 -8.59
N GLN A 283 -3.78 10.56 -7.71
CA GLN A 283 -3.21 11.89 -7.82
C GLN A 283 -2.39 12.19 -6.57
N THR A 284 -1.13 12.57 -6.75
CA THR A 284 -0.28 13.04 -5.65
C THR A 284 -0.18 14.55 -5.66
N ILE A 285 -0.43 15.18 -4.51
CA ILE A 285 -0.23 16.61 -4.30
C ILE A 285 0.95 16.79 -3.33
N PRO A 286 2.12 17.25 -3.81
CA PRO A 286 3.24 17.53 -2.93
C PRO A 286 2.91 18.61 -1.90
N LEU A 287 3.30 18.41 -0.65
CA LEU A 287 3.13 19.41 0.41
C LEU A 287 4.48 20.06 0.76
N PRO A 288 4.64 21.37 0.53
CA PRO A 288 5.78 22.13 1.04
C PRO A 288 5.99 21.94 2.56
N SER A 289 7.24 22.09 3.02
CA SER A 289 7.54 22.09 4.45
C SER A 289 6.88 23.28 5.16
N GLY A 290 6.21 23.03 6.28
CA GLY A 290 5.73 24.08 7.19
C GLY A 290 4.44 24.77 6.76
N ILE A 291 3.50 24.04 6.15
CA ILE A 291 2.18 24.58 5.83
C ILE A 291 1.18 24.24 6.93
N ASP A 292 0.50 25.28 7.42
CA ASP A 292 -0.77 25.18 8.14
C ASP A 292 -1.90 25.44 7.12
N GLY A 293 -2.74 24.43 6.87
CA GLY A 293 -3.92 24.55 6.01
C GLY A 293 -3.61 24.49 4.51
N VAL A 294 -3.98 23.40 3.85
CA VAL A 294 -4.09 23.35 2.38
C VAL A 294 -5.55 23.18 2.01
N VAL A 295 -6.03 24.09 1.15
CA VAL A 295 -7.34 24.00 0.52
C VAL A 295 -7.16 23.34 -0.84
N ILE A 296 -7.77 22.17 -1.02
CA ILE A 296 -7.91 21.52 -2.33
C ILE A 296 -9.33 21.77 -2.80
N ALA A 297 -9.47 22.37 -3.98
CA ALA A 297 -10.74 22.71 -4.63
C ALA A 297 -10.84 22.06 -6.02
#